data_AF-A0A842MZW7-F1
#
_entry.id   AF-A0A842MZW7-F1
#
_cell.length_a   1.000
_cell.length_b   1.000
_cell.length_c   1.000
_cell.angle_alpha   90.00
_cell.angle_beta   90.00
_cell.angle_gamma   90.00
#
_symmetry.space_group_name_H-M   'P 1'
#
loop_
_entity.id
_entity.type
_entity.pdbx_description
1 polymer ?
#
loop_
_entity_poly.entity_id
_entity_poly.type
_entity_poly.pdbx_seq_one_letter_code
_entity_poly.pdbx_strand_id
1 'polypeptide(L)'
;MKMNKLAALFIIAIIISPNLTIVRGQTLTLAPFDGDYEPGDDVSISGTATAEANLTLIIVFNSTNLHEANFTAEGDGNYTEEYEIPGDAADGVYTVTVSDGGESVNADFTVSSDGSEMLAETLIEQAEDAKNNVEDAFDELEDEGVEIPSEANSSYLQGIEYLDMAKAGFDEGNYTGASDLAFEAIQSFGDAFERVQGLTPVEPDVDDDDDGDDETGDPERLAVAIERAYVYWERLNETVTRLAGEGFNVTRVMEALDEAKGHLDMASMYQEEGNHTAAVREFTAARSSLGRIHGFIESTVKKRKEKQTEQFMEQFQRRVEKISGVLEGLQDSLEAGKTQRVQAVLRSTAQKLLRLSDSLAGGDLEGVLDEMEDAVDEFEDGIDELNGEGLSKQLKSANRFEARIESLNKTLRRLAEAGFETSELDEYMTDAQGLLARIEAEFRAGNEEDAEELIEDAEELIEEAQERFKKFQKEAAKVSGGEENGRGRPESPGRSGKDDDEDDA
;
A
#
# COMPACT_ATOMS: atom_id res chain seq x y z
N MET A 1 13.82 9.21 -25.68
CA MET A 1 15.03 8.59 -25.11
C MET A 1 14.58 8.03 -23.78
N LYS A 2 14.16 6.76 -23.78
CA LYS A 2 13.58 6.04 -22.64
C LYS A 2 14.73 5.30 -21.95
N MET A 3 14.87 5.40 -20.63
CA MET A 3 15.81 4.61 -19.83
C MET A 3 15.08 3.42 -19.20
N ASN A 4 15.84 2.34 -19.03
CA ASN A 4 15.41 0.95 -19.09
C ASN A 4 14.88 0.41 -17.75
N LYS A 5 13.77 -0.33 -17.78
CA LYS A 5 13.30 -1.27 -16.75
C LYS A 5 14.19 -2.54 -16.67
N LEU A 6 15.52 -2.40 -16.75
CA LEU A 6 16.47 -3.53 -16.91
C LEU A 6 17.78 -3.24 -16.17
N ALA A 7 17.68 -3.13 -14.84
CA ALA A 7 18.81 -3.06 -13.92
C ALA A 7 18.71 -4.12 -12.80
N ALA A 8 17.92 -5.18 -13.01
CA ALA A 8 17.74 -6.29 -12.06
C ALA A 8 18.46 -7.57 -12.52
N LEU A 9 19.65 -7.43 -13.13
CA LEU A 9 20.53 -8.56 -13.44
C LEU A 9 21.97 -8.05 -13.56
N PHE A 10 22.70 -8.06 -12.44
CA PHE A 10 24.17 -8.08 -12.45
C PHE A 10 24.70 -8.90 -11.26
N ILE A 11 24.73 -10.21 -11.51
CA ILE A 11 25.71 -11.17 -11.00
C ILE A 11 27.13 -10.61 -11.25
N ILE A 12 28.04 -10.80 -10.28
CA ILE A 12 29.41 -11.38 -10.39
C ILE A 12 30.28 -10.96 -9.17
N ALA A 13 30.37 -11.89 -8.21
CA ALA A 13 31.51 -12.36 -7.40
C ALA A 13 32.65 -11.41 -6.99
N ILE A 14 32.96 -11.37 -5.68
CA ILE A 14 34.35 -11.41 -5.17
C ILE A 14 34.50 -12.41 -4.02
N ILE A 15 35.19 -13.50 -4.38
CA ILE A 15 36.02 -14.39 -3.57
C ILE A 15 37.09 -13.59 -2.78
N ILE A 16 37.12 -13.69 -1.45
CA ILE A 16 38.36 -13.86 -0.65
C ILE A 16 38.07 -14.78 0.55
N SER A 17 38.76 -15.92 0.54
CA SER A 17 38.68 -17.07 1.45
C SER A 17 39.12 -16.80 2.90
N PRO A 18 39.09 -17.85 3.75
CA PRO A 18 40.38 -18.37 4.20
C PRO A 18 40.63 -19.81 3.74
N ASN A 19 41.88 -20.03 3.35
CA ASN A 19 42.46 -21.34 3.11
C ASN A 19 42.18 -22.31 4.27
N LEU A 20 41.36 -23.32 4.03
CA LEU A 20 41.42 -24.57 4.77
C LEU A 20 41.72 -25.69 3.79
N THR A 21 43.02 -26.03 3.71
CA THR A 21 43.43 -27.31 3.15
C THR A 21 42.95 -28.41 4.10
N ILE A 22 41.80 -29.00 3.82
CA ILE A 22 41.44 -30.33 4.31
C ILE A 22 41.09 -31.17 3.10
N VAL A 23 42.09 -31.89 2.59
CA VAL A 23 41.87 -33.03 1.70
C VAL A 23 41.32 -34.17 2.56
N ARG A 24 40.00 -34.41 2.48
CA ARG A 24 39.35 -35.73 2.40
C ARG A 24 37.83 -35.61 2.42
N GLY A 25 37.22 -35.84 1.26
CA GLY A 25 35.80 -36.13 1.05
C GLY A 25 34.87 -34.93 1.26
N GLN A 26 34.82 -34.00 0.29
CA GLN A 26 33.68 -33.08 0.21
C GLN A 26 32.44 -33.93 -0.06
N THR A 27 31.47 -33.83 0.84
CA THR A 27 30.15 -34.46 0.72
C THR A 27 29.29 -33.57 -0.15
N LEU A 28 28.46 -34.16 -1.01
CA LEU A 28 27.50 -33.40 -1.82
C LEU A 28 26.53 -32.68 -0.88
N THR A 29 26.29 -31.40 -1.14
CA THR A 29 25.38 -30.53 -0.36
C THR A 29 24.54 -29.70 -1.31
N LEU A 30 23.38 -29.26 -0.82
CA LEU A 30 22.44 -28.37 -1.49
C LEU A 30 22.00 -27.35 -0.44
N ALA A 31 22.08 -26.07 -0.77
CA ALA A 31 21.62 -25.00 0.11
C ALA A 31 20.08 -25.07 0.25
N PRO A 32 19.54 -24.71 1.42
CA PRO A 32 18.09 -24.53 1.56
C PRO A 32 17.60 -23.41 0.63
N PHE A 33 16.31 -23.44 0.30
CA PHE A 33 15.65 -22.37 -0.44
C PHE A 33 15.05 -21.38 0.55
N ASP A 34 15.27 -20.10 0.30
CA ASP A 34 14.76 -19.02 1.14
C ASP A 34 13.40 -18.54 0.61
N GLY A 35 12.31 -19.17 1.06
CA GLY A 35 10.94 -18.65 0.90
C GLY A 35 10.05 -19.36 -0.14
N ASP A 36 8.85 -18.79 -0.30
CA ASP A 36 7.86 -19.18 -1.32
C ASP A 36 8.14 -18.43 -2.63
N TYR A 37 7.97 -19.13 -3.75
CA TYR A 37 8.16 -18.59 -5.10
C TYR A 37 6.82 -18.45 -5.81
N GLU A 38 6.74 -17.52 -6.76
CA GLU A 38 5.59 -17.36 -7.64
C GLU A 38 5.87 -18.00 -9.02
N PRO A 39 4.83 -18.42 -9.77
CA PRO A 39 4.99 -18.81 -11.16
C PRO A 39 5.68 -17.70 -11.99
N GLY A 40 6.79 -18.05 -12.65
CA GLY A 40 7.61 -17.09 -13.42
C GLY A 40 8.91 -16.65 -12.74
N ASP A 41 9.10 -16.96 -11.45
CA ASP A 41 10.31 -16.59 -10.72
C ASP A 41 11.54 -17.44 -11.12
N ASP A 42 12.72 -16.86 -10.97
CA ASP A 42 14.00 -17.55 -11.10
C ASP A 42 14.47 -18.12 -9.75
N VAL A 43 14.60 -19.44 -9.66
CA VAL A 43 15.11 -20.15 -8.48
C VAL A 43 16.61 -20.37 -8.61
N SER A 44 17.39 -19.84 -7.66
CA SER A 44 18.83 -20.09 -7.58
C SER A 44 19.12 -21.36 -6.77
N ILE A 45 19.74 -22.34 -7.42
CA ILE A 45 20.05 -23.66 -6.86
C ILE A 45 21.56 -23.75 -6.66
N SER A 46 22.01 -23.69 -5.41
CA SER A 46 23.45 -23.66 -5.10
C SER A 46 23.86 -24.70 -4.05
N GLY A 47 25.14 -25.05 -4.04
CA GLY A 47 25.68 -25.99 -3.07
C GLY A 47 27.16 -26.30 -3.31
N THR A 48 27.64 -27.36 -2.66
CA THR A 48 29.02 -27.84 -2.82
C THR A 48 29.07 -29.33 -3.15
N ALA A 49 30.05 -29.72 -3.97
CA ALA A 49 30.32 -31.08 -4.41
C ALA A 49 31.83 -31.32 -4.52
N THR A 50 32.24 -32.52 -4.95
CA THR A 50 33.64 -32.74 -5.32
C THR A 50 34.00 -31.85 -6.52
N ALA A 51 35.10 -31.10 -6.42
CA ALA A 51 35.57 -30.23 -7.51
C ALA A 51 35.62 -30.97 -8.86
N GLU A 52 35.12 -30.31 -9.91
CA GLU A 52 34.98 -30.84 -11.27
C GLU A 52 34.10 -32.11 -11.38
N ALA A 53 33.29 -32.45 -10.38
CA ALA A 53 32.33 -33.55 -10.47
C ALA A 53 31.20 -33.21 -11.45
N ASN A 54 30.74 -34.21 -12.22
CA ASN A 54 29.55 -34.07 -13.04
C ASN A 54 28.33 -34.25 -12.14
N LEU A 55 27.45 -33.26 -12.16
CA LEU A 55 26.23 -33.21 -11.37
C LEU A 55 25.02 -33.33 -12.30
N THR A 56 23.99 -34.01 -11.81
CA THR A 56 22.66 -34.07 -12.42
C THR A 56 21.68 -33.40 -11.47
N LEU A 57 20.98 -32.38 -11.95
CA LEU A 57 19.90 -31.69 -11.25
C LEU A 57 18.57 -32.12 -11.86
N ILE A 58 17.62 -32.45 -10.99
CA ILE A 58 16.27 -32.87 -11.36
C ILE A 58 15.27 -32.09 -10.51
N ILE A 59 14.27 -31.49 -11.15
CA ILE A 59 13.16 -30.81 -10.47
C ILE A 59 11.90 -31.63 -10.70
N VAL A 60 11.21 -31.99 -9.61
CA VAL A 60 10.03 -32.85 -9.63
C VAL A 60 8.86 -32.16 -8.96
N PHE A 61 7.68 -32.23 -9.60
CA PHE A 61 6.40 -31.82 -9.03
C PHE A 61 5.37 -32.93 -9.25
N ASN A 62 4.64 -33.31 -8.19
CA ASN A 62 3.63 -34.37 -8.26
C ASN A 62 4.11 -35.67 -8.97
N SER A 63 5.35 -36.09 -8.68
CA SER A 63 6.03 -37.24 -9.33
C SER A 63 6.32 -37.10 -10.83
N THR A 64 6.15 -35.91 -11.41
CA THR A 64 6.51 -35.59 -12.79
C THR A 64 7.85 -34.85 -12.78
N ASN A 65 8.81 -35.35 -13.57
CA ASN A 65 10.08 -34.65 -13.78
C ASN A 65 9.81 -33.46 -14.71
N LEU A 66 9.97 -32.25 -14.19
CA LEU A 66 9.75 -31.00 -14.90
C LEU A 66 11.02 -30.52 -15.61
N HIS A 67 12.17 -30.75 -14.99
CA HIS A 67 13.46 -30.27 -15.48
C HIS A 67 14.58 -31.24 -15.12
N GLU A 68 15.49 -31.47 -16.08
CA GLU A 68 16.70 -32.26 -15.86
C GLU A 68 17.89 -31.59 -16.57
N ALA A 69 18.92 -31.25 -15.80
CA ALA A 69 20.14 -30.62 -16.29
C ALA A 69 21.37 -31.41 -15.85
N ASN A 70 22.42 -31.37 -16.68
CA ASN A 70 23.72 -31.91 -16.34
C ASN A 70 24.75 -30.80 -16.44
N PHE A 71 25.52 -30.60 -15.37
CA PHE A 71 26.51 -29.55 -15.24
C PHE A 71 27.71 -30.07 -14.46
N THR A 72 28.73 -29.23 -14.26
CA THR A 72 29.97 -29.63 -13.59
C THR A 72 30.26 -28.64 -12.47
N ALA A 73 30.54 -29.15 -11.28
CA ALA A 73 30.97 -28.32 -10.16
C ALA A 73 32.26 -27.58 -10.49
N GLU A 74 32.42 -26.38 -9.97
CA GLU A 74 33.59 -25.54 -10.19
C GLU A 74 34.86 -26.15 -9.57
N GLY A 75 36.02 -25.56 -9.88
CA GLY A 75 37.31 -26.05 -9.42
C GLY A 75 37.52 -25.96 -7.90
N ASP A 76 36.70 -25.18 -7.20
CA ASP A 76 36.65 -25.09 -5.74
C ASP A 76 35.59 -26.01 -5.09
N GLY A 77 34.79 -26.69 -5.92
CA GLY A 77 33.70 -27.57 -5.50
C GLY A 77 32.34 -26.88 -5.38
N ASN A 78 32.23 -25.57 -5.60
CA ASN A 78 30.94 -24.89 -5.58
C ASN A 78 30.16 -25.13 -6.87
N TYR A 79 28.83 -25.00 -6.80
CA TYR A 79 27.99 -24.94 -7.98
C TYR A 79 26.81 -24.01 -7.77
N THR A 80 26.31 -23.46 -8.87
CA THR A 80 25.10 -22.64 -8.93
C THR A 80 24.43 -22.87 -10.27
N GLU A 81 23.12 -23.11 -10.24
CA GLU A 81 22.27 -23.19 -11.42
C GLU A 81 21.00 -22.40 -11.19
N GLU A 82 20.44 -21.85 -12.26
CA GLU A 82 19.17 -21.11 -12.21
C GLU A 82 18.07 -21.89 -12.91
N TYR A 83 16.86 -21.84 -12.33
CA TYR A 83 15.66 -22.45 -12.88
C TYR A 83 14.51 -21.44 -12.89
N GLU A 84 14.08 -21.05 -14.09
CA GLU A 84 12.87 -20.25 -14.30
C GLU A 84 11.63 -21.14 -14.10
N ILE A 85 10.84 -20.86 -13.08
CA ILE A 85 9.56 -21.51 -12.84
C ILE A 85 8.62 -21.14 -13.99
N PRO A 86 7.96 -22.10 -14.68
CA PRO A 86 6.99 -21.77 -15.71
C PRO A 86 5.91 -20.82 -15.18
N GLY A 87 5.53 -19.80 -15.94
CA GLY A 87 4.46 -18.87 -15.54
C GLY A 87 3.08 -19.53 -15.36
N ASP A 88 2.90 -20.76 -15.84
CA ASP A 88 1.72 -21.61 -15.63
C ASP A 88 1.98 -22.76 -14.64
N ALA A 89 3.03 -22.64 -13.81
CA ALA A 89 3.33 -23.59 -12.75
C ALA A 89 2.14 -23.73 -11.78
N ALA A 90 1.87 -24.96 -11.38
CA ALA A 90 0.79 -25.24 -10.45
C ALA A 90 1.28 -25.14 -9.01
N ASP A 91 0.42 -24.64 -8.12
CA ASP A 91 0.75 -24.48 -6.72
C ASP A 91 1.13 -25.80 -6.04
N GLY A 92 2.15 -25.71 -5.17
CA GLY A 92 2.55 -26.80 -4.29
C GLY A 92 4.06 -26.93 -4.14
N VAL A 93 4.49 -28.08 -3.64
CA VAL A 93 5.88 -28.33 -3.27
C VAL A 93 6.65 -28.95 -4.43
N TYR A 94 7.73 -28.30 -4.82
CA TYR A 94 8.67 -28.70 -5.85
C TYR A 94 9.93 -29.25 -5.19
N THR A 95 10.34 -30.45 -5.58
CA THR A 95 11.54 -31.09 -5.04
C THR A 95 12.68 -30.96 -6.03
N VAL A 96 13.76 -30.31 -5.61
CA VAL A 96 15.03 -30.28 -6.32
C VAL A 96 15.90 -31.42 -5.81
N THR A 97 16.45 -32.21 -6.72
CA THR A 97 17.41 -33.27 -6.41
C THR A 97 18.70 -33.02 -7.19
N VAL A 98 19.82 -32.96 -6.49
CA VAL A 98 21.16 -32.92 -7.10
C VAL A 98 21.88 -34.22 -6.81
N SER A 99 22.52 -34.83 -7.81
CA SER A 99 23.29 -36.06 -7.67
C SER A 99 24.62 -36.01 -8.40
N ASP A 100 25.64 -36.66 -7.85
CA ASP A 100 26.96 -36.84 -8.48
C ASP A 100 27.15 -38.25 -9.10
N GLY A 101 26.06 -39.03 -9.20
CA GLY A 101 26.06 -40.42 -9.68
C GLY A 101 26.36 -41.47 -8.61
N GLY A 102 26.75 -41.06 -7.40
CA GLY A 102 26.91 -41.93 -6.23
C GLY A 102 26.03 -41.52 -5.05
N GLU A 103 26.06 -40.23 -4.71
CA GLU A 103 25.26 -39.58 -3.68
C GLU A 103 24.19 -38.68 -4.31
N SER A 104 23.13 -38.41 -3.54
CA SER A 104 22.06 -37.50 -3.94
C SER A 104 21.57 -36.74 -2.72
N VAL A 105 21.33 -35.44 -2.90
CA VAL A 105 20.72 -34.55 -1.92
C VAL A 105 19.48 -33.93 -2.53
N ASN A 106 18.51 -33.60 -1.70
CA ASN A 106 17.30 -32.95 -2.12
C ASN A 106 16.89 -31.83 -1.17
N ALA A 107 16.22 -30.83 -1.72
CA ALA A 107 15.59 -29.74 -0.99
C ALA A 107 14.28 -29.40 -1.70
N ASP A 108 13.35 -28.84 -0.94
CA ASP A 108 12.01 -28.52 -1.41
C ASP A 108 11.83 -27.00 -1.40
N PHE A 109 11.15 -26.47 -2.41
CA PHE A 109 10.62 -25.10 -2.41
C PHE A 109 9.12 -25.13 -2.74
N THR A 110 8.39 -24.11 -2.29
CA THR A 110 6.95 -24.01 -2.55
C THR A 110 6.71 -22.99 -3.66
N VAL A 111 5.80 -23.32 -4.57
CA VAL A 111 5.24 -22.37 -5.52
C VAL A 111 3.81 -22.06 -5.09
N SER A 112 3.46 -20.78 -4.94
CA SER A 112 2.12 -20.33 -4.57
C SER A 112 1.67 -19.14 -5.41
N SER A 113 0.47 -19.24 -5.99
CA SER A 113 -0.18 -18.18 -6.73
C SER A 113 -1.06 -17.25 -5.87
N ASP A 114 -1.23 -17.55 -4.58
CA ASP A 114 -2.12 -16.82 -3.66
C ASP A 114 -1.75 -15.32 -3.53
N GLY A 115 -0.45 -15.00 -3.56
CA GLY A 115 0.05 -13.63 -3.51
C GLY A 115 -0.30 -12.84 -4.77
N SER A 116 0.00 -13.41 -5.93
CA SER A 116 -0.29 -12.81 -7.22
C SER A 116 -1.80 -12.69 -7.48
N GLU A 117 -2.62 -13.67 -7.05
CA GLU A 117 -4.09 -13.63 -7.15
C GLU A 117 -4.65 -12.42 -6.39
N MET A 118 -4.28 -12.26 -5.12
CA MET A 118 -4.75 -11.16 -4.29
C MET A 118 -4.33 -9.79 -4.85
N LEU A 119 -3.09 -9.70 -5.36
CA LEU A 119 -2.60 -8.50 -6.01
C LEU A 119 -3.39 -8.17 -7.28
N ALA A 120 -3.62 -9.15 -8.14
CA ALA A 120 -4.36 -8.99 -9.38
C ALA A 120 -5.81 -8.57 -9.11
N GLU A 121 -6.49 -9.20 -8.15
CA GLU A 121 -7.85 -8.84 -7.74
C GLU A 121 -7.90 -7.38 -7.26
N THR A 122 -6.95 -7.00 -6.38
CA THR A 122 -6.86 -5.63 -5.85
C THR A 122 -6.61 -4.60 -6.95
N LEU A 123 -5.73 -4.88 -7.91
CA LEU A 123 -5.43 -3.97 -9.00
C LEU A 123 -6.58 -3.85 -10.00
N ILE A 124 -7.30 -4.95 -10.25
CA ILE A 124 -8.51 -4.92 -11.10
C ILE A 124 -9.59 -4.07 -10.43
N GLU A 125 -9.82 -4.22 -9.12
CA GLU A 125 -10.76 -3.38 -8.36
C GLU A 125 -10.38 -1.89 -8.46
N GLN A 126 -9.10 -1.56 -8.25
CA GLN A 126 -8.61 -0.18 -8.40
C GLN A 126 -8.76 0.36 -9.83
N ALA A 127 -8.57 -0.48 -10.84
CA ALA A 127 -8.78 -0.10 -12.24
C ALA A 127 -10.26 0.16 -12.55
N GLU A 128 -11.19 -0.61 -11.96
CA GLU A 128 -12.62 -0.35 -12.04
C GLU A 128 -13.00 0.98 -11.37
N ASP A 129 -12.46 1.25 -10.18
CA ASP A 129 -12.67 2.54 -9.50
C ASP A 129 -12.13 3.71 -10.34
N ALA A 130 -10.93 3.57 -10.90
CA ALA A 130 -10.34 4.58 -11.78
C ALA A 130 -11.18 4.82 -13.04
N LYS A 131 -11.71 3.75 -13.64
CA LYS A 131 -12.65 3.82 -14.77
C LYS A 131 -13.91 4.61 -14.39
N ASN A 132 -14.53 4.28 -13.26
CA ASN A 132 -15.75 4.96 -12.81
C ASN A 132 -15.49 6.46 -12.60
N ASN A 133 -14.35 6.84 -12.00
CA ASN A 133 -13.98 8.24 -11.84
C ASN A 133 -13.84 9.00 -13.18
N VAL A 134 -13.34 8.34 -14.23
CA VAL A 134 -13.26 8.93 -15.58
C VAL A 134 -14.64 9.05 -16.21
N GLU A 135 -15.49 8.04 -16.07
CA GLU A 135 -16.87 8.05 -16.56
C GLU A 135 -17.67 9.19 -15.90
N ASP A 136 -17.57 9.33 -14.58
CA ASP A 136 -18.21 10.43 -13.84
C ASP A 136 -17.73 11.81 -14.35
N ALA A 137 -16.43 11.96 -14.63
CA ALA A 137 -15.89 13.21 -15.18
C ALA A 137 -16.33 13.46 -16.63
N PHE A 138 -16.50 12.40 -17.43
CA PHE A 138 -17.00 12.51 -18.81
C PHE A 138 -18.48 12.89 -18.84
N ASP A 139 -19.29 12.26 -17.99
CA ASP A 139 -20.71 12.59 -17.81
C ASP A 139 -20.86 14.05 -17.36
N GLU A 140 -20.04 14.50 -16.40
CA GLU A 140 -19.99 15.89 -15.95
C GLU A 140 -19.69 16.85 -17.13
N LEU A 141 -18.71 16.55 -17.99
CA LEU A 141 -18.43 17.38 -19.17
C LEU A 141 -19.56 17.34 -20.22
N GLU A 142 -20.20 16.20 -20.44
CA GLU A 142 -21.30 16.06 -21.40
C GLU A 142 -22.52 16.87 -20.96
N ASP A 143 -22.87 16.80 -19.68
CA ASP A 143 -23.95 17.60 -19.07
C ASP A 143 -23.69 19.10 -19.20
N GLU A 144 -22.43 19.51 -19.19
CA GLU A 144 -22.00 20.89 -19.42
C GLU A 144 -21.93 21.30 -20.91
N GLY A 145 -22.17 20.35 -21.82
CA GLY A 145 -22.02 20.55 -23.26
C GLY A 145 -20.57 20.77 -23.70
N VAL A 146 -19.60 20.35 -22.89
CA VAL A 146 -18.17 20.39 -23.20
C VAL A 146 -17.80 19.11 -23.97
N GLU A 147 -17.21 19.29 -25.14
CA GLU A 147 -16.76 18.14 -25.94
C GLU A 147 -15.55 17.48 -25.29
N ILE A 148 -15.65 16.19 -24.98
CA ILE A 148 -14.56 15.39 -24.42
C ILE A 148 -13.38 15.38 -25.40
N PRO A 149 -12.16 15.75 -24.99
CA PRO A 149 -11.00 15.73 -25.87
C PRO A 149 -10.79 14.34 -26.45
N SER A 150 -10.49 14.28 -27.75
CA SER A 150 -10.23 13.00 -28.43
C SER A 150 -9.08 12.20 -27.79
N GLU A 151 -8.12 12.89 -27.17
CA GLU A 151 -6.99 12.29 -26.47
C GLU A 151 -7.41 11.65 -25.15
N ALA A 152 -8.27 12.31 -24.36
CA ALA A 152 -8.85 11.75 -23.15
C ALA A 152 -9.71 10.52 -23.46
N ASN A 153 -10.58 10.62 -24.47
CA ASN A 153 -11.39 9.49 -24.92
C ASN A 153 -10.53 8.33 -25.45
N SER A 154 -9.43 8.62 -26.15
CA SER A 154 -8.50 7.58 -26.60
C SER A 154 -7.84 6.84 -25.43
N SER A 155 -7.40 7.55 -24.39
CA SER A 155 -6.81 6.93 -23.20
C SER A 155 -7.84 6.15 -22.38
N TYR A 156 -9.06 6.66 -22.26
CA TYR A 156 -10.15 5.93 -21.63
C TYR A 156 -10.44 4.60 -22.35
N LEU A 157 -10.59 4.62 -23.67
CA LEU A 157 -10.83 3.39 -24.45
C LEU A 157 -9.67 2.40 -24.36
N GLN A 158 -8.43 2.88 -24.31
CA GLN A 158 -7.26 2.04 -24.09
C GLN A 158 -7.27 1.42 -22.69
N GLY A 159 -7.67 2.18 -21.67
CA GLY A 159 -7.86 1.66 -20.31
C GLY A 159 -8.91 0.55 -20.24
N ILE A 160 -10.03 0.68 -20.97
CA ILE A 160 -11.05 -0.37 -21.08
C ILE A 160 -10.46 -1.64 -21.71
N GLU A 161 -9.71 -1.52 -22.80
CA GLU A 161 -9.08 -2.68 -23.46
C GLU A 161 -8.14 -3.41 -22.50
N TYR A 162 -7.29 -2.69 -21.76
CA TYR A 162 -6.40 -3.29 -20.78
C TYR A 162 -7.15 -3.93 -19.60
N LEU A 163 -8.20 -3.27 -19.09
CA LEU A 163 -9.01 -3.82 -17.99
C LEU A 163 -9.73 -5.11 -18.40
N ASP A 164 -10.28 -5.17 -19.61
CA ASP A 164 -10.92 -6.37 -20.14
C ASP A 164 -9.90 -7.51 -20.30
N MET A 165 -8.69 -7.21 -20.80
CA MET A 165 -7.62 -8.19 -20.89
C MET A 165 -7.13 -8.65 -19.51
N ALA A 166 -7.07 -7.74 -18.52
CA ALA A 166 -6.70 -8.06 -17.15
C ALA A 166 -7.69 -9.05 -16.53
N LYS A 167 -9.00 -8.76 -16.64
CA LYS A 167 -10.06 -9.66 -16.16
C LYS A 167 -10.03 -11.02 -16.84
N ALA A 168 -9.81 -11.05 -18.16
CA ALA A 168 -9.66 -12.31 -18.89
C ALA A 168 -8.44 -13.10 -18.42
N GLY A 169 -7.30 -12.44 -18.20
CA GLY A 169 -6.09 -13.05 -17.64
C GLY A 169 -6.32 -13.60 -16.23
N PHE A 170 -7.06 -12.87 -15.40
CA PHE A 170 -7.44 -13.30 -14.06
C PHE A 170 -8.31 -14.56 -14.09
N ASP A 171 -9.36 -14.58 -14.93
CA ASP A 171 -10.24 -15.74 -15.11
C ASP A 171 -9.50 -16.97 -15.67
N GLU A 172 -8.39 -16.77 -16.38
CA GLU A 172 -7.52 -17.81 -16.91
C GLU A 172 -6.47 -18.31 -15.90
N GLY A 173 -6.36 -17.69 -14.73
CA GLY A 173 -5.34 -17.99 -13.70
C GLY A 173 -3.97 -17.36 -13.98
N ASN A 174 -3.86 -16.46 -14.96
CA ASN A 174 -2.64 -15.72 -15.26
C ASN A 174 -2.60 -14.41 -14.44
N TYR A 175 -2.41 -14.54 -13.13
CA TYR A 175 -2.53 -13.41 -12.20
C TYR A 175 -1.42 -12.36 -12.36
N THR A 176 -0.19 -12.76 -12.67
CA THR A 176 0.91 -11.83 -12.96
C THR A 176 0.61 -11.00 -14.20
N GLY A 177 0.20 -11.65 -15.30
CA GLY A 177 -0.22 -10.95 -16.52
C GLY A 177 -1.45 -10.07 -16.30
N ALA A 178 -2.40 -10.52 -15.49
CA ALA A 178 -3.57 -9.75 -15.11
C ALA A 178 -3.20 -8.49 -14.31
N SER A 179 -2.28 -8.61 -13.35
CA SER A 179 -1.76 -7.49 -12.55
C SER A 179 -1.10 -6.43 -13.42
N ASP A 180 -0.23 -6.84 -14.34
CA ASP A 180 0.43 -5.92 -15.29
C ASP A 180 -0.60 -5.17 -16.14
N LEU A 181 -1.59 -5.88 -16.69
CA LEU A 181 -2.65 -5.28 -17.51
C LEU A 181 -3.56 -4.36 -16.70
N ALA A 182 -3.90 -4.72 -15.47
CA ALA A 182 -4.70 -3.88 -14.57
C ALA A 182 -3.96 -2.58 -14.24
N PHE A 183 -2.64 -2.64 -14.02
CA PHE A 183 -1.82 -1.45 -13.81
C PHE A 183 -1.78 -0.54 -15.04
N GLU A 184 -1.61 -1.09 -16.25
CA GLU A 184 -1.66 -0.33 -17.51
C GLU A 184 -3.06 0.31 -17.72
N ALA A 185 -4.13 -0.36 -17.27
CA ALA A 185 -5.48 0.19 -17.25
C ALA A 185 -5.59 1.39 -16.31
N ILE A 186 -5.13 1.27 -15.05
CA ILE A 186 -5.10 2.38 -14.07
C ILE A 186 -4.35 3.59 -14.62
N GLN A 187 -3.17 3.37 -15.22
CA GLN A 187 -2.40 4.45 -15.82
C GLN A 187 -3.17 5.13 -16.95
N SER A 188 -3.79 4.36 -17.84
CA SER A 188 -4.57 4.88 -18.96
C SER A 188 -5.80 5.67 -18.50
N PHE A 189 -6.47 5.23 -17.43
CA PHE A 189 -7.57 5.97 -16.82
C PHE A 189 -7.09 7.24 -16.12
N GLY A 190 -5.97 7.21 -15.39
CA GLY A 190 -5.36 8.41 -14.80
C GLY A 190 -5.01 9.46 -15.85
N ASP A 191 -4.42 9.01 -16.97
CA ASP A 191 -4.13 9.82 -18.15
C ASP A 191 -5.39 10.44 -18.78
N ALA A 192 -6.50 9.70 -18.80
CA ALA A 192 -7.78 10.22 -19.28
C ALA A 192 -8.35 11.26 -18.31
N PHE A 193 -8.31 10.97 -17.01
CA PHE A 193 -8.79 11.83 -15.94
C PHE A 193 -8.03 13.16 -15.89
N GLU A 194 -6.70 13.15 -15.90
CA GLU A 194 -5.86 14.36 -15.87
C GLU A 194 -6.20 15.31 -17.04
N ARG A 195 -6.46 14.74 -18.23
CA ARG A 195 -6.81 15.53 -19.43
C ARG A 195 -8.20 16.18 -19.34
N VAL A 196 -9.10 15.64 -18.53
CA VAL A 196 -10.42 16.24 -18.29
C VAL A 196 -10.50 17.06 -17.02
N GLN A 197 -9.62 16.84 -16.05
CA GLN A 197 -9.57 17.59 -14.80
C GLN A 197 -9.24 19.08 -15.01
N GLY A 198 -8.55 19.42 -16.10
CA GLY A 198 -8.33 20.80 -16.52
C GLY A 198 -9.47 21.43 -17.34
N LEU A 199 -10.51 20.66 -17.66
CA LEU A 199 -11.65 21.06 -18.49
C LEU A 199 -12.96 21.12 -17.71
N THR A 200 -13.06 20.35 -16.64
CA THR A 200 -14.00 20.66 -15.57
C THR A 200 -13.66 22.07 -15.11
N PRO A 201 -14.61 23.02 -15.14
CA PRO A 201 -14.36 24.38 -14.73
C PRO A 201 -13.74 24.32 -13.34
N VAL A 202 -12.47 24.75 -13.25
CA VAL A 202 -11.74 24.95 -12.00
C VAL A 202 -12.74 25.52 -11.01
N GLU A 203 -12.84 24.92 -9.82
CA GLU A 203 -13.59 25.49 -8.69
C GLU A 203 -13.47 26.99 -8.82
N PRO A 204 -14.58 27.71 -9.07
CA PRO A 204 -14.48 29.06 -9.59
C PRO A 204 -13.59 29.85 -8.65
N ASP A 205 -12.38 30.15 -9.13
CA ASP A 205 -11.27 30.66 -8.34
C ASP A 205 -11.88 31.74 -7.47
N VAL A 206 -11.78 31.55 -6.16
CA VAL A 206 -12.18 32.56 -5.19
C VAL A 206 -11.09 33.65 -5.18
N ASP A 207 -10.67 34.08 -6.36
CA ASP A 207 -10.08 35.39 -6.52
C ASP A 207 -11.26 36.35 -6.35
N ASP A 208 -11.41 36.82 -5.10
CA ASP A 208 -12.31 37.88 -4.63
C ASP A 208 -12.16 39.22 -5.42
N ASP A 209 -11.45 39.22 -6.55
CA ASP A 209 -11.07 40.38 -7.35
C ASP A 209 -11.63 40.36 -8.80
N ASP A 210 -12.33 39.31 -9.27
CA ASP A 210 -12.98 39.39 -10.58
C ASP A 210 -14.37 40.04 -10.47
N ASP A 211 -14.38 41.34 -10.74
CA ASP A 211 -15.53 42.22 -10.87
C ASP A 211 -16.63 41.53 -11.69
N GLY A 212 -17.66 41.07 -10.97
CA GLY A 212 -18.70 40.19 -11.50
C GLY A 212 -19.43 40.73 -12.72
N ASP A 213 -19.65 39.82 -13.68
CA ASP A 213 -20.80 39.76 -14.57
C ASP A 213 -20.56 38.59 -15.55
N ASP A 214 -21.13 37.40 -15.32
CA ASP A 214 -21.90 36.68 -16.36
C ASP A 214 -22.38 35.25 -16.02
N GLU A 215 -21.93 34.58 -14.95
CA GLU A 215 -22.35 33.18 -14.74
C GLU A 215 -23.77 33.01 -14.16
N THR A 216 -24.31 34.02 -13.47
CA THR A 216 -25.62 33.92 -12.79
C THR A 216 -26.75 34.70 -13.46
N GLY A 217 -26.46 35.39 -14.58
CA GLY A 217 -27.44 36.18 -15.33
C GLY A 217 -28.36 35.35 -16.21
N ASP A 218 -27.93 34.15 -16.59
CA ASP A 218 -28.67 33.20 -17.42
C ASP A 218 -29.30 32.08 -16.57
N PRO A 219 -30.63 31.93 -16.57
CA PRO A 219 -31.31 30.86 -15.86
C PRO A 219 -30.78 29.45 -16.17
N GLU A 220 -30.42 29.16 -17.42
CA GLU A 220 -29.95 27.82 -17.79
C GLU A 220 -28.60 27.52 -17.15
N ARG A 221 -27.69 28.51 -17.14
CA ARG A 221 -26.36 28.39 -16.50
C ARG A 221 -26.46 28.28 -14.98
N LEU A 222 -27.40 28.98 -14.35
CA LEU A 222 -27.62 28.87 -12.90
C LEU A 222 -28.11 27.49 -12.48
N ALA A 223 -28.96 26.83 -13.28
CA ALA A 223 -29.41 25.47 -12.98
C ALA A 223 -28.23 24.48 -12.97
N VAL A 224 -27.40 24.52 -14.02
CA VAL A 224 -26.18 23.70 -14.11
C VAL A 224 -25.22 23.99 -12.94
N ALA A 225 -25.04 25.26 -12.58
CA ALA A 225 -24.19 25.62 -11.45
C ALA A 225 -24.70 25.08 -10.09
N ILE A 226 -26.03 25.05 -9.89
CA ILE A 226 -26.66 24.44 -8.71
C ILE A 226 -26.40 22.93 -8.70
N GLU A 227 -26.54 22.25 -9.82
CA GLU A 227 -26.29 20.80 -9.96
C GLU A 227 -24.83 20.44 -9.63
N ARG A 228 -23.86 21.16 -10.21
CA ARG A 228 -22.43 20.99 -9.87
C ARG A 228 -22.15 21.20 -8.38
N ALA A 229 -22.80 22.17 -7.76
CA ALA A 229 -22.62 22.42 -6.33
C ALA A 229 -23.20 21.30 -5.45
N TYR A 230 -24.21 20.55 -5.90
CA TYR A 230 -24.65 19.33 -5.22
C TYR A 230 -23.59 18.23 -5.30
N VAL A 231 -23.01 18.00 -6.48
CA VAL A 231 -21.93 17.01 -6.67
C VAL A 231 -20.75 17.36 -5.76
N TYR A 232 -20.36 18.63 -5.71
CA TYR A 232 -19.31 19.09 -4.82
C TYR A 232 -19.67 18.91 -3.33
N TRP A 233 -20.89 19.23 -2.94
CA TRP A 233 -21.39 18.98 -1.59
C TRP A 233 -21.31 17.49 -1.22
N GLU A 234 -21.68 16.59 -2.13
CA GLU A 234 -21.64 15.14 -1.92
C GLU A 234 -20.20 14.65 -1.69
N ARG A 235 -19.25 15.05 -2.54
CA ARG A 235 -17.81 14.76 -2.38
C ARG A 235 -17.27 15.26 -1.03
N LEU A 236 -17.66 16.47 -0.61
CA LEU A 236 -17.27 17.00 0.71
C LEU A 236 -17.92 16.20 1.85
N ASN A 237 -19.18 15.81 1.71
CA ASN A 237 -19.91 15.03 2.71
C ASN A 237 -19.33 13.62 2.90
N GLU A 238 -18.96 12.95 1.82
CA GLU A 238 -18.24 11.67 1.88
C GLU A 238 -16.89 11.82 2.58
N THR A 239 -16.12 12.86 2.23
CA THR A 239 -14.84 13.14 2.86
C THR A 239 -15.00 13.40 4.37
N VAL A 240 -16.01 14.17 4.76
CA VAL A 240 -16.32 14.45 6.17
C VAL A 240 -16.76 13.19 6.91
N THR A 241 -17.55 12.32 6.27
CA THR A 241 -17.99 11.04 6.82
C THR A 241 -16.80 10.10 7.04
N ARG A 242 -15.87 10.03 6.07
CA ARG A 242 -14.62 9.29 6.21
C ARG A 242 -13.78 9.83 7.36
N LEU A 243 -13.61 11.15 7.46
CA LEU A 243 -12.91 11.78 8.60
C LEU A 243 -13.60 11.45 9.93
N ALA A 244 -14.93 11.44 10.00
CA ALA A 244 -15.66 11.01 11.20
C ALA A 244 -15.32 9.56 11.59
N GLY A 245 -15.30 8.65 10.60
CA GLY A 245 -14.93 7.24 10.78
C GLY A 245 -13.50 7.05 11.27
N GLU A 246 -12.59 7.96 10.90
CA GLU A 246 -11.21 8.01 11.39
C GLU A 246 -11.06 8.67 12.77
N GLY A 247 -12.18 9.03 13.42
CA GLY A 247 -12.22 9.58 14.78
C GLY A 247 -12.15 11.10 14.86
N PHE A 248 -12.31 11.83 13.75
CA PHE A 248 -12.30 13.29 13.76
C PHE A 248 -13.62 13.84 14.30
N ASN A 249 -13.52 14.88 15.14
CA ASN A 249 -14.69 15.64 15.52
C ASN A 249 -15.09 16.57 14.36
N VAL A 250 -15.98 16.07 13.51
CA VAL A 250 -16.51 16.79 12.35
C VAL A 250 -17.91 17.35 12.58
N THR A 251 -18.44 17.33 13.82
CA THR A 251 -19.84 17.71 14.11
C THR A 251 -20.21 19.07 13.53
N ARG A 252 -19.33 20.08 13.69
CA ARG A 252 -19.55 21.42 13.16
C ARG A 252 -19.50 21.50 11.63
N VAL A 253 -18.72 20.62 11.00
CA VAL A 253 -18.59 20.56 9.54
C VAL A 253 -19.82 19.90 8.93
N MET A 254 -20.31 18.83 9.56
CA MET A 254 -21.57 18.18 9.17
C MET A 254 -22.75 19.15 9.30
N GLU A 255 -22.86 19.89 10.40
CA GLU A 255 -23.89 20.94 10.55
C GLU A 255 -23.81 22.01 9.44
N ALA A 256 -22.61 22.42 9.06
CA ALA A 256 -22.41 23.39 7.98
C ALA A 256 -22.72 22.80 6.59
N LEU A 257 -22.41 21.51 6.36
CA LEU A 257 -22.78 20.79 5.15
C LEU A 257 -24.31 20.68 5.02
N ASP A 258 -25.02 20.37 6.11
CA ASP A 258 -26.48 20.34 6.12
C ASP A 258 -27.08 21.72 5.81
N GLU A 259 -26.50 22.81 6.36
CA GLU A 259 -26.90 24.18 6.05
C GLU A 259 -26.64 24.53 4.57
N ALA A 260 -25.48 24.17 4.03
CA ALA A 260 -25.14 24.38 2.62
C ALA A 260 -26.11 23.66 1.69
N LYS A 261 -26.47 22.40 2.00
CA LYS A 261 -27.47 21.64 1.27
C LYS A 261 -28.85 22.31 1.32
N GLY A 262 -29.27 22.78 2.50
CA GLY A 262 -30.53 23.52 2.62
C GLY A 262 -30.59 24.75 1.73
N HIS A 263 -29.47 25.45 1.54
CA HIS A 263 -29.39 26.56 0.59
C HIS A 263 -29.45 26.10 -0.87
N LEU A 264 -28.82 24.97 -1.23
CA LEU A 264 -28.94 24.37 -2.57
C LEU A 264 -30.39 23.93 -2.87
N ASP A 265 -31.07 23.32 -1.89
CA ASP A 265 -32.48 22.90 -2.01
C ASP A 265 -33.38 24.11 -2.31
N MET A 266 -33.18 25.21 -1.56
CA MET A 266 -33.93 26.45 -1.76
C MET A 266 -33.57 27.15 -3.08
N ALA A 267 -32.30 27.12 -3.50
CA ALA A 267 -31.86 27.68 -4.77
C ALA A 267 -32.52 26.96 -5.95
N SER A 268 -32.50 25.62 -5.94
CA SER A 268 -33.16 24.77 -6.93
C SER A 268 -34.66 25.03 -6.98
N MET A 269 -35.34 25.05 -5.83
CA MET A 269 -36.77 25.36 -5.75
C MET A 269 -37.12 26.73 -6.34
N TYR A 270 -36.38 27.80 -5.99
CA TYR A 270 -36.64 29.13 -6.55
C TYR A 270 -36.34 29.20 -8.05
N GLN A 271 -35.39 28.40 -8.53
CA GLN A 271 -35.06 28.33 -9.94
C GLN A 271 -36.20 27.69 -10.73
N GLU A 272 -36.79 26.60 -10.23
CA GLU A 272 -37.98 25.96 -10.81
C GLU A 272 -39.21 26.89 -10.82
N GLU A 273 -39.36 27.73 -9.80
CA GLU A 273 -40.43 28.74 -9.72
C GLU A 273 -40.21 29.95 -10.64
N GLY A 274 -39.05 30.06 -11.31
CA GLY A 274 -38.67 31.20 -12.13
C GLY A 274 -38.28 32.45 -11.33
N ASN A 275 -38.01 32.31 -10.03
CA ASN A 275 -37.58 33.38 -9.15
C ASN A 275 -36.04 33.47 -9.10
N HIS A 276 -35.45 33.84 -10.23
CA HIS A 276 -34.00 33.83 -10.43
C HIS A 276 -33.22 34.64 -9.38
N THR A 277 -33.72 35.80 -8.96
CA THR A 277 -33.04 36.62 -7.93
C THR A 277 -32.94 35.89 -6.59
N ALA A 278 -33.98 35.16 -6.19
CA ALA A 278 -33.94 34.36 -4.97
C ALA A 278 -33.05 33.13 -5.14
N ALA A 279 -33.11 32.47 -6.30
CA ALA A 279 -32.25 31.33 -6.62
C ALA A 279 -30.76 31.70 -6.54
N VAL A 280 -30.34 32.79 -7.20
CA VAL A 280 -28.95 33.29 -7.17
C VAL A 280 -28.50 33.59 -5.74
N ARG A 281 -29.37 34.20 -4.93
CA ARG A 281 -29.05 34.54 -3.54
C ARG A 281 -28.80 33.29 -2.70
N GLU A 282 -29.67 32.30 -2.77
CA GLU A 282 -29.51 31.04 -2.03
C GLU A 282 -28.31 30.24 -2.55
N PHE A 283 -28.09 30.20 -3.87
CA PHE A 283 -26.92 29.55 -4.47
C PHE A 283 -25.60 30.18 -4.00
N THR A 284 -25.53 31.51 -3.94
CA THR A 284 -24.35 32.22 -3.43
C THR A 284 -24.10 31.89 -1.94
N ALA A 285 -25.16 31.76 -1.15
CA ALA A 285 -25.07 31.35 0.26
C ALA A 285 -24.57 29.90 0.41
N ALA A 286 -25.05 28.98 -0.44
CA ALA A 286 -24.54 27.61 -0.51
C ALA A 286 -23.05 27.58 -0.86
N ARG A 287 -22.65 28.23 -1.96
CA ARG A 287 -21.25 28.28 -2.44
C ARG A 287 -20.30 28.85 -1.37
N SER A 288 -20.67 29.95 -0.72
CA SER A 288 -19.89 30.53 0.38
C SER A 288 -19.73 29.57 1.56
N SER A 289 -20.75 28.75 1.84
CA SER A 289 -20.69 27.74 2.90
C SER A 289 -19.80 26.56 2.50
N LEU A 290 -19.94 26.05 1.28
CA LEU A 290 -19.11 24.98 0.73
C LEU A 290 -17.62 25.35 0.69
N GLY A 291 -17.27 26.56 0.25
CA GLY A 291 -15.87 27.03 0.26
C GLY A 291 -15.27 27.11 1.67
N ARG A 292 -16.05 27.57 2.66
CA ARG A 292 -15.61 27.58 4.08
C ARG A 292 -15.42 26.17 4.62
N ILE A 293 -16.30 25.23 4.25
CA ILE A 293 -16.22 23.82 4.63
C ILE A 293 -14.96 23.19 4.03
N HIS A 294 -14.70 23.40 2.75
CA HIS A 294 -13.50 22.92 2.06
C HIS A 294 -12.23 23.39 2.76
N GLY A 295 -12.07 24.70 2.97
CA GLY A 295 -10.89 25.24 3.66
C GLY A 295 -10.74 24.72 5.09
N PHE A 296 -11.83 24.43 5.79
CA PHE A 296 -11.77 23.77 7.09
C PHE A 296 -11.26 22.32 6.99
N ILE A 297 -11.79 21.54 6.05
CA ILE A 297 -11.38 20.15 5.78
C ILE A 297 -9.91 20.12 5.43
N GLU A 298 -9.49 20.93 4.46
CA GLU A 298 -8.09 21.02 4.01
C GLU A 298 -7.16 21.35 5.17
N SER A 299 -7.49 22.36 5.99
CA SER A 299 -6.69 22.71 7.17
C SER A 299 -6.64 21.60 8.23
N THR A 300 -7.70 20.81 8.36
CA THR A 300 -7.79 19.69 9.30
C THR A 300 -6.96 18.50 8.82
N VAL A 301 -7.06 18.18 7.53
CA VAL A 301 -6.26 17.14 6.87
C VAL A 301 -4.78 17.51 6.91
N LYS A 302 -4.43 18.77 6.59
CA LYS A 302 -3.06 19.27 6.66
C LYS A 302 -2.45 19.10 8.06
N LYS A 303 -3.14 19.54 9.12
CA LYS A 303 -2.68 19.36 10.51
C LYS A 303 -2.48 17.90 10.89
N ARG A 304 -3.32 16.99 10.37
CA ARG A 304 -3.16 15.56 10.59
C ARG A 304 -1.91 15.05 9.88
N LYS A 305 -1.71 15.40 8.61
CA LYS A 305 -0.52 15.04 7.85
C LYS A 305 0.74 15.54 8.57
N GLU A 306 0.76 16.79 9.04
CA GLU A 306 1.85 17.32 9.87
C GLU A 306 2.12 16.44 11.09
N LYS A 307 1.08 16.10 11.88
CA LYS A 307 1.23 15.22 13.04
C LYS A 307 1.71 13.80 12.67
N GLN A 308 1.27 13.26 11.55
CA GLN A 308 1.70 11.94 11.07
C GLN A 308 3.17 11.97 10.62
N THR A 309 3.57 13.01 9.90
CA THR A 309 4.97 13.25 9.51
C THR A 309 5.86 13.42 10.74
N GLU A 310 5.43 14.18 11.75
CA GLU A 310 6.14 14.30 13.03
C GLU A 310 6.33 12.93 13.69
N GLN A 311 5.27 12.14 13.82
CA GLN A 311 5.34 10.79 14.39
C GLN A 311 6.24 9.85 13.61
N PHE A 312 6.21 9.93 12.28
CA PHE A 312 7.08 9.14 11.41
C PHE A 312 8.54 9.55 11.60
N MET A 313 8.85 10.85 11.61
CA MET A 313 10.22 11.34 11.85
C MET A 313 10.74 10.91 13.22
N GLU A 314 9.93 10.97 14.27
CA GLU A 314 10.31 10.46 15.59
C GLU A 314 10.59 8.94 15.57
N GLN A 315 9.75 8.16 14.87
CA GLN A 315 9.97 6.72 14.69
C GLN A 315 11.25 6.45 13.92
N PHE A 316 11.48 7.20 12.83
CA PHE A 316 12.64 7.03 11.98
C PHE A 316 13.92 7.42 12.72
N GLN A 317 13.90 8.50 13.49
CA GLN A 317 15.02 8.87 14.35
C GLN A 317 15.37 7.77 15.37
N ARG A 318 14.37 7.18 16.04
CA ARG A 318 14.60 6.05 16.95
C ARG A 318 15.25 4.86 16.25
N ARG A 319 14.85 4.55 15.02
CA ARG A 319 15.44 3.48 14.21
C ARG A 319 16.91 3.79 13.87
N VAL A 320 17.20 5.01 13.42
CA VAL A 320 18.57 5.47 13.15
C VAL A 320 19.47 5.34 14.39
N GLU A 321 18.97 5.76 15.56
CA GLU A 321 19.68 5.63 16.84
C GLU A 321 19.91 4.16 17.22
N LYS A 322 18.91 3.30 17.02
CA LYS A 322 18.98 1.88 17.33
C LYS A 322 20.01 1.15 16.46
N ILE A 323 19.97 1.34 15.14
CA ILE A 323 20.95 0.75 14.22
C ILE A 323 22.35 1.27 14.51
N SER A 324 22.49 2.56 14.84
CA SER A 324 23.77 3.11 15.29
C SER A 324 24.31 2.35 16.50
N GLY A 325 23.46 2.05 17.49
CA GLY A 325 23.83 1.27 18.68
C GLY A 325 24.20 -0.19 18.37
N VAL A 326 23.53 -0.83 17.41
CA VAL A 326 23.89 -2.18 16.94
C VAL A 326 25.27 -2.17 16.26
N LEU A 327 25.53 -1.19 15.39
CA LEU A 327 26.82 -1.04 14.70
C LEU A 327 27.97 -0.69 15.64
N GLU A 328 27.71 0.04 16.73
CA GLU A 328 28.70 0.26 17.79
C GLU A 328 29.09 -1.05 18.48
N GLY A 329 28.14 -1.96 18.70
CA GLY A 329 28.42 -3.30 19.25
C GLY A 329 29.24 -4.19 18.30
N LEU A 330 29.00 -4.04 17.00
CA LEU A 330 29.67 -4.77 15.93
C LEU A 330 31.01 -4.14 15.49
N GLN A 331 31.45 -3.05 16.12
CA GLN A 331 32.63 -2.30 15.67
C GLN A 331 33.93 -3.14 15.67
N ASP A 332 34.04 -4.14 16.54
CA ASP A 332 35.21 -5.02 16.64
C ASP A 332 35.16 -6.20 15.66
N SER A 333 33.99 -6.58 15.16
CA SER A 333 33.80 -7.68 14.20
C SER A 333 33.78 -7.21 12.74
N LEU A 334 33.34 -5.97 12.49
CA LEU A 334 33.23 -5.40 11.15
C LEU A 334 34.53 -4.75 10.67
N GLU A 335 34.66 -4.62 9.34
CA GLU A 335 35.77 -3.89 8.74
C GLU A 335 35.65 -2.40 9.09
N ALA A 336 36.63 -1.91 9.87
CA ALA A 336 36.63 -0.56 10.43
C ALA A 336 36.36 0.57 9.41
N GLY A 337 36.69 0.37 8.13
CA GLY A 337 36.44 1.35 7.06
C GLY A 337 34.97 1.47 6.67
N LYS A 338 34.19 0.38 6.69
CA LYS A 338 32.78 0.36 6.30
C LYS A 338 31.88 0.82 7.43
N THR A 339 32.11 0.34 8.65
CA THR A 339 31.37 0.80 9.84
C THR A 339 31.46 2.31 10.02
N GLN A 340 32.61 2.93 9.72
CA GLN A 340 32.76 4.39 9.78
C GLN A 340 31.92 5.13 8.74
N ARG A 341 31.75 4.58 7.52
CA ARG A 341 30.91 5.19 6.48
C ARG A 341 29.44 5.12 6.88
N VAL A 342 28.98 3.94 7.31
CA VAL A 342 27.58 3.76 7.73
C VAL A 342 27.27 4.62 8.95
N GLN A 343 28.17 4.70 9.94
CA GLN A 343 28.01 5.63 11.04
C GLN A 343 27.99 7.11 10.60
N ALA A 344 28.70 7.48 9.53
CA ALA A 344 28.64 8.83 8.99
C ALA A 344 27.28 9.11 8.33
N VAL A 345 26.75 8.14 7.57
CA VAL A 345 25.40 8.21 6.97
C VAL A 345 24.34 8.34 8.07
N LEU A 346 24.34 7.45 9.07
CA LEU A 346 23.36 7.50 10.16
C LEU A 346 23.38 8.83 10.92
N ARG A 347 24.57 9.42 11.14
CA ARG A 347 24.70 10.76 11.73
C ARG A 347 24.18 11.86 10.81
N SER A 348 24.41 11.74 9.49
CA SER A 348 23.88 12.65 8.48
C SER A 348 22.36 12.62 8.47
N THR A 349 21.76 11.43 8.37
CA THR A 349 20.31 11.20 8.43
C THR A 349 19.71 11.76 9.71
N ALA A 350 20.29 11.47 10.88
CA ALA A 350 19.81 12.02 12.15
C ALA A 350 19.83 13.57 12.18
N GLN A 351 20.87 14.20 11.61
CA GLN A 351 20.91 15.66 11.50
C GLN A 351 19.89 16.20 10.51
N LYS A 352 19.62 15.49 9.41
CA LYS A 352 18.60 15.86 8.42
C LYS A 352 17.22 15.80 9.07
N LEU A 353 16.88 14.73 9.81
CA LEU A 353 15.61 14.60 10.53
C LEU A 353 15.37 15.73 11.54
N LEU A 354 16.40 16.20 12.24
CA LEU A 354 16.27 17.37 13.14
C LEU A 354 15.91 18.65 12.37
N ARG A 355 16.50 18.86 11.18
CA ARG A 355 16.16 20.02 10.33
C ARG A 355 14.75 19.92 9.76
N LEU A 356 14.34 18.71 9.37
CA LEU A 356 12.99 18.45 8.88
C LEU A 356 11.94 18.69 9.98
N SER A 357 12.24 18.30 11.22
CA SER A 357 11.40 18.63 12.37
C SER A 357 11.23 20.14 12.57
N ASP A 358 12.33 20.91 12.46
CA ASP A 358 12.27 22.38 12.51
C ASP A 358 11.47 22.98 11.33
N SER A 359 11.63 22.44 10.12
CA SER A 359 10.90 22.90 8.91
C SER A 359 9.40 22.60 9.00
N LEU A 360 9.05 21.41 9.49
CA LEU A 360 7.67 21.00 9.71
C LEU A 360 6.99 21.90 10.74
N ALA A 361 7.70 22.28 11.82
CA ALA A 361 7.22 23.25 12.79
C ALA A 361 7.03 24.66 12.18
N GLY A 362 7.72 24.94 11.07
CA GLY A 362 7.54 26.14 10.23
C GLY A 362 6.34 26.08 9.27
N GLY A 363 5.67 24.94 9.14
CA GLY A 363 4.49 24.73 8.28
C GLY A 363 4.79 24.29 6.84
N ASP A 364 6.03 23.90 6.55
CA ASP A 364 6.48 23.41 5.25
C ASP A 364 6.30 21.89 5.12
N LEU A 365 5.05 21.44 5.09
CA LEU A 365 4.73 20.01 5.05
C LEU A 365 5.22 19.34 3.75
N GLU A 366 5.01 19.96 2.60
CA GLU A 366 5.34 19.37 1.29
C GLU A 366 6.85 19.21 1.12
N GLY A 367 7.63 20.26 1.37
CA GLY A 367 9.09 20.16 1.31
C GLY A 367 9.66 19.15 2.30
N VAL A 368 9.03 19.00 3.47
CA VAL A 368 9.42 17.97 4.44
C VAL A 368 9.15 16.55 3.95
N LEU A 369 8.03 16.31 3.26
CA LEU A 369 7.70 14.98 2.74
C LEU A 369 8.72 14.55 1.67
N ASP A 370 9.05 15.45 0.73
CA ASP A 370 10.03 15.19 -0.33
C ASP A 370 11.43 14.92 0.26
N GLU A 371 11.91 15.76 1.17
CA GLU A 371 13.23 15.58 1.78
C GLU A 371 13.30 14.36 2.73
N MET A 372 12.16 13.91 3.24
CA MET A 372 12.05 12.73 4.09
C MET A 372 12.19 11.44 3.27
N GLU A 373 11.61 11.39 2.07
CA GLU A 373 11.83 10.29 1.11
C GLU A 373 13.33 10.15 0.81
N ASP A 374 13.98 11.25 0.42
CA ASP A 374 15.44 11.28 0.22
C ASP A 374 16.24 10.80 1.45
N ALA A 375 15.74 11.10 2.67
CA ALA A 375 16.41 10.70 3.91
C ALA A 375 16.28 9.19 4.20
N VAL A 376 15.19 8.58 3.77
CA VAL A 376 14.97 7.12 3.85
C VAL A 376 15.89 6.44 2.85
N ASP A 377 15.95 6.91 1.60
CA ASP A 377 16.82 6.35 0.56
C ASP A 377 18.29 6.41 0.96
N GLU A 378 18.78 7.58 1.41
CA GLU A 378 20.17 7.73 1.87
C GLU A 378 20.50 6.78 3.04
N PHE A 379 19.53 6.52 3.91
CA PHE A 379 19.69 5.59 5.03
C PHE A 379 19.75 4.13 4.56
N GLU A 380 18.87 3.73 3.62
CA GLU A 380 18.85 2.37 3.08
C GLU A 380 20.11 2.04 2.29
N ASP A 381 20.53 2.96 1.40
CA ASP A 381 21.80 2.88 0.66
C ASP A 381 22.99 2.77 1.61
N GLY A 382 22.97 3.54 2.70
CA GLY A 382 24.01 3.51 3.73
C GLY A 382 24.10 2.16 4.44
N ILE A 383 22.99 1.46 4.65
CA ILE A 383 22.97 0.12 5.25
C ILE A 383 23.50 -0.92 4.27
N ASP A 384 23.21 -0.77 2.98
CA ASP A 384 23.70 -1.69 1.93
C ASP A 384 25.23 -1.65 1.77
N GLU A 385 25.89 -0.58 2.19
CA GLU A 385 27.35 -0.51 2.22
C GLU A 385 28.02 -1.39 3.32
N LEU A 386 27.24 -1.98 4.24
CA LEU A 386 27.77 -2.88 5.28
C LEU A 386 28.40 -4.15 4.67
N ASN A 387 29.30 -4.79 5.42
CA ASN A 387 30.01 -5.97 4.94
C ASN A 387 29.05 -7.17 4.91
N GLY A 388 28.73 -7.62 3.71
CA GLY A 388 27.92 -8.83 3.47
C GLY A 388 26.47 -8.48 3.19
N GLU A 389 25.97 -9.00 2.07
CA GLU A 389 24.56 -8.94 1.69
C GLU A 389 23.64 -9.52 2.79
N GLY A 390 24.15 -10.48 3.57
CA GLY A 390 23.48 -11.04 4.74
C GLY A 390 23.20 -10.00 5.83
N LEU A 391 24.23 -9.34 6.38
CA LEU A 391 24.02 -8.42 7.51
C LEU A 391 23.13 -7.21 7.15
N SER A 392 23.27 -6.64 5.95
CA SER A 392 22.40 -5.54 5.51
C SER A 392 20.95 -6.00 5.36
N LYS A 393 20.72 -7.16 4.71
CA LYS A 393 19.39 -7.79 4.56
C LYS A 393 18.76 -8.07 5.94
N GLN A 394 19.51 -8.69 6.85
CA GLN A 394 19.05 -9.03 8.19
C GLN A 394 18.71 -7.77 9.01
N LEU A 395 19.54 -6.72 8.97
CA LEU A 395 19.23 -5.44 9.65
C LEU A 395 17.98 -4.77 9.07
N LYS A 396 17.80 -4.81 7.74
CA LYS A 396 16.58 -4.31 7.08
C LYS A 396 15.36 -5.13 7.49
N SER A 397 15.43 -6.46 7.52
CA SER A 397 14.33 -7.31 7.98
C SER A 397 13.98 -7.08 9.44
N ALA A 398 14.96 -7.02 10.34
CA ALA A 398 14.71 -6.70 11.75
C ALA A 398 14.05 -5.32 11.95
N ASN A 399 14.45 -4.32 11.15
CA ASN A 399 13.83 -3.00 11.15
C ASN A 399 12.38 -3.03 10.62
N ARG A 400 12.12 -3.77 9.53
CA ARG A 400 10.76 -4.01 9.01
C ARG A 400 9.88 -4.72 10.05
N PHE A 401 10.42 -5.74 10.72
CA PHE A 401 9.75 -6.47 11.78
C PHE A 401 9.36 -5.56 12.95
N GLU A 402 10.28 -4.72 13.44
CA GLU A 402 9.98 -3.72 14.47
C GLU A 402 8.89 -2.74 14.03
N ALA A 403 8.97 -2.25 12.79
CA ALA A 403 7.95 -1.35 12.23
C ALA A 403 6.55 -1.98 12.21
N ARG A 404 6.47 -3.27 11.82
CA ARG A 404 5.23 -4.05 11.84
C ARG A 404 4.71 -4.21 13.28
N ILE A 405 5.59 -4.54 14.23
CA ILE A 405 5.24 -4.64 15.66
C ILE A 405 4.65 -3.33 16.18
N GLU A 406 5.27 -2.18 15.89
CA GLU A 406 4.77 -0.88 16.32
C GLU A 406 3.39 -0.57 15.72
N SER A 407 3.19 -0.87 14.43
CA SER A 407 1.93 -0.66 13.73
C SER A 407 0.79 -1.51 14.32
N LEU A 408 1.03 -2.79 14.56
CA LEU A 408 0.06 -3.70 15.17
C LEU A 408 -0.26 -3.30 16.62
N ASN A 409 0.74 -2.88 17.40
CA ASN A 409 0.52 -2.35 18.76
C ASN A 409 -0.34 -1.08 18.77
N LYS A 410 -0.16 -0.17 17.81
CA LYS A 410 -1.03 1.01 17.66
C LYS A 410 -2.48 0.57 17.36
N THR A 411 -2.65 -0.43 16.50
CA THR A 411 -3.96 -0.98 16.15
C THR A 411 -4.64 -1.63 17.36
N LEU A 412 -3.89 -2.39 18.16
CA LEU A 412 -4.40 -2.99 19.41
C LEU A 412 -4.92 -1.97 20.40
N ARG A 413 -4.16 -0.90 20.60
CA ARG A 413 -4.60 0.18 21.50
C ARG A 413 -5.91 0.79 21.04
N ARG A 414 -6.09 1.01 19.73
CA ARG A 414 -7.36 1.51 19.18
C ARG A 414 -8.51 0.53 19.40
N LEU A 415 -8.28 -0.77 19.19
CA LEU A 415 -9.28 -1.81 19.44
C LEU A 415 -9.66 -1.86 20.94
N ALA A 416 -8.68 -1.84 21.83
CA ALA A 416 -8.90 -1.81 23.27
C ALA A 416 -9.65 -0.54 23.71
N GLU A 417 -9.31 0.62 23.15
CA GLU A 417 -10.00 1.90 23.39
C GLU A 417 -11.45 1.87 22.89
N ALA A 418 -11.72 1.15 21.80
CA ALA A 418 -13.06 0.90 21.29
C ALA A 418 -13.82 -0.20 22.08
N GLY A 419 -13.22 -0.77 23.12
CA GLY A 419 -13.85 -1.73 24.04
C GLY A 419 -13.81 -3.18 23.57
N PHE A 420 -13.01 -3.50 22.56
CA PHE A 420 -12.81 -4.87 22.10
C PHE A 420 -11.83 -5.63 23.01
N GLU A 421 -12.03 -6.95 23.15
CA GLU A 421 -11.11 -7.82 23.90
C GLU A 421 -9.87 -8.12 23.05
N THR A 422 -8.70 -7.67 23.50
CA THR A 422 -7.44 -7.78 22.76
C THR A 422 -6.47 -8.82 23.33
N SER A 423 -6.87 -9.56 24.37
CA SER A 423 -5.98 -10.41 25.18
C SER A 423 -5.12 -11.38 24.37
N GLU A 424 -5.72 -12.03 23.36
CA GLU A 424 -4.99 -12.96 22.49
C GLU A 424 -3.96 -12.24 21.62
N LEU A 425 -4.33 -11.10 21.04
CA LEU A 425 -3.43 -10.31 20.20
C LEU A 425 -2.30 -9.66 21.02
N ASP A 426 -2.57 -9.30 22.28
CA ASP A 426 -1.55 -8.78 23.22
C ASP A 426 -0.47 -9.83 23.54
N GLU A 427 -0.82 -11.12 23.60
CA GLU A 427 0.12 -12.23 23.76
C GLU A 427 1.05 -12.33 22.54
N TYR A 428 0.47 -12.34 21.33
CA TYR A 428 1.23 -12.31 20.07
C TYR A 428 2.22 -11.14 19.99
N MET A 429 1.78 -9.93 20.38
CA MET A 429 2.69 -8.78 20.38
C MET A 429 3.82 -8.89 21.40
N THR A 430 3.55 -9.52 22.55
CA THR A 430 4.56 -9.77 23.57
C THR A 430 5.62 -10.75 23.07
N ASP A 431 5.19 -11.81 22.39
CA ASP A 431 6.07 -12.81 21.81
C ASP A 431 6.91 -12.21 20.67
N ALA A 432 6.31 -11.41 19.79
CA ALA A 432 7.01 -10.71 18.71
C ALA A 432 8.07 -9.73 19.26
N GLN A 433 7.75 -8.98 20.32
CA GLN A 433 8.73 -8.14 21.02
C GLN A 433 9.86 -8.96 21.66
N GLY A 434 9.54 -10.16 22.16
CA GLY A 434 10.51 -11.11 22.68
C GLY A 434 11.49 -11.58 21.62
N LEU A 435 11.01 -11.91 20.42
CA LEU A 435 11.86 -12.27 19.27
C LEU A 435 12.74 -11.10 18.83
N LEU A 436 12.17 -9.89 18.69
CA LEU A 436 12.94 -8.70 18.32
C LEU A 436 14.10 -8.44 19.29
N ALA A 437 13.87 -8.59 20.59
CA ALA A 437 14.91 -8.43 21.60
C ALA A 437 16.02 -9.49 21.49
N ARG A 438 15.70 -10.71 21.06
CA ARG A 438 16.69 -11.78 20.80
C ARG A 438 17.49 -11.50 19.54
N ILE A 439 16.82 -11.13 18.44
CA ILE A 439 17.47 -10.72 17.18
C ILE A 439 18.51 -9.62 17.46
N GLU A 440 18.13 -8.58 18.21
CA GLU A 440 19.07 -7.52 18.61
C GLU A 440 20.24 -8.01 19.46
N ALA A 441 20.02 -9.01 20.31
CA ALA A 441 21.07 -9.57 21.15
C ALA A 441 22.07 -10.36 20.30
N GLU A 442 21.59 -11.15 19.34
CA GLU A 442 22.44 -11.90 18.41
C GLU A 442 23.23 -10.98 17.48
N PHE A 443 22.62 -9.91 16.97
CA PHE A 443 23.38 -8.88 16.24
C PHE A 443 24.47 -8.25 17.09
N ARG A 444 24.20 -7.90 18.36
CA ARG A 444 25.25 -7.34 19.24
C ARG A 444 26.35 -8.36 19.55
N ALA A 445 26.04 -9.66 19.51
CA ALA A 445 27.02 -10.73 19.68
C ALA A 445 27.82 -11.03 18.40
N GLY A 446 27.35 -10.56 17.24
CA GLY A 446 27.93 -10.87 15.93
C GLY A 446 27.56 -12.27 15.43
N ASN A 447 26.45 -12.84 15.92
CA ASN A 447 25.94 -14.14 15.51
C ASN A 447 24.91 -13.95 14.39
N GLU A 448 25.37 -13.75 13.16
CA GLU A 448 24.51 -13.44 12.01
C GLU A 448 23.56 -14.60 11.64
N GLU A 449 24.02 -15.84 11.73
CA GLU A 449 23.23 -17.05 11.43
C GLU A 449 22.06 -17.24 12.42
N ASP A 450 22.34 -17.13 13.72
CA ASP A 450 21.30 -17.20 14.77
C ASP A 450 20.30 -16.04 14.66
N ALA A 451 20.75 -14.86 14.20
CA ALA A 451 19.88 -13.72 13.98
C ALA A 451 18.93 -13.92 12.79
N GLU A 452 19.37 -14.64 11.75
CA GLU A 452 18.57 -14.97 10.57
C GLU A 452 17.44 -15.93 10.89
N GLU A 453 17.73 -17.03 11.58
CA GLU A 453 16.71 -18.00 12.04
C GLU A 453 15.64 -17.30 12.91
N LEU A 454 16.06 -16.41 13.80
CA LEU A 454 15.13 -15.63 14.62
C LEU A 454 14.30 -14.61 13.82
N ILE A 455 14.81 -14.11 12.69
CA ILE A 455 14.08 -13.21 11.79
C ILE A 455 12.99 -13.98 11.05
N GLU A 456 13.27 -15.20 10.58
CA GLU A 456 12.28 -16.07 9.94
C GLU A 456 11.14 -16.41 10.91
N ASP A 457 11.48 -16.86 12.13
CA ASP A 457 10.49 -17.10 13.21
C ASP A 457 9.62 -15.87 13.49
N ALA A 458 10.23 -14.68 13.41
CA ALA A 458 9.58 -13.41 13.63
C ALA A 458 8.62 -13.04 12.50
N GLU A 459 9.01 -13.27 11.25
CA GLU A 459 8.18 -13.01 10.07
C GLU A 459 6.92 -13.91 10.08
N GLU A 460 7.07 -15.21 10.34
CA GLU A 460 5.94 -16.15 10.49
C GLU A 460 4.96 -15.68 11.59
N LEU A 461 5.48 -15.30 12.76
CA LEU A 461 4.65 -14.86 13.88
C LEU A 461 3.85 -13.59 13.56
N ILE A 462 4.42 -12.66 12.77
CA ILE A 462 3.73 -11.42 12.38
C ILE A 462 2.67 -11.68 11.33
N GLU A 463 2.90 -12.60 10.40
CA GLU A 463 1.89 -13.01 9.42
C GLU A 463 0.68 -13.64 10.12
N GLU A 464 0.92 -14.57 11.05
CA GLU A 464 -0.16 -15.12 11.89
C GLU A 464 -0.92 -14.03 12.64
N ALA A 465 -0.19 -13.08 13.24
CA ALA A 465 -0.82 -11.96 13.95
C ALA A 465 -1.70 -11.16 12.98
N GLN A 466 -1.18 -10.78 11.81
CA GLN A 466 -1.91 -10.00 10.80
C GLN A 466 -3.19 -10.68 10.33
N GLU A 467 -3.16 -11.99 10.06
CA GLU A 467 -4.36 -12.75 9.70
C GLU A 467 -5.43 -12.68 10.80
N ARG A 468 -5.00 -12.84 12.06
CA ARG A 468 -5.90 -12.72 13.21
C ARG A 468 -6.48 -11.32 13.35
N PHE A 469 -5.66 -10.28 13.14
CA PHE A 469 -6.13 -8.89 13.11
C PHE A 469 -7.19 -8.67 12.02
N LYS A 470 -6.95 -9.15 10.79
CA LYS A 470 -7.90 -9.04 9.68
C LYS A 470 -9.24 -9.71 10.04
N LYS A 471 -9.18 -10.93 10.59
CA LYS A 471 -10.37 -11.65 11.05
C LYS A 471 -11.12 -10.87 12.15
N PHE A 472 -10.38 -10.33 13.11
CA PHE A 472 -10.94 -9.57 14.21
C PHE A 472 -11.63 -8.28 13.74
N GLN A 473 -11.00 -7.54 12.82
CA GLN A 473 -11.60 -6.35 12.21
C GLN A 473 -12.89 -6.68 11.46
N LYS A 474 -12.92 -7.80 10.72
CA LYS A 474 -14.12 -8.28 10.01
C LYS A 474 -15.25 -8.64 10.98
N GLU A 475 -14.94 -9.22 12.13
CA GLU A 475 -15.92 -9.51 13.18
C GLU A 475 -16.42 -8.23 13.85
N ALA A 476 -15.53 -7.29 14.16
CA ALA A 476 -15.88 -5.98 14.70
C ALA A 476 -16.83 -5.19 13.78
N ALA A 477 -16.54 -5.16 12.47
CA ALA A 477 -17.38 -4.49 11.48
C ALA A 477 -18.79 -5.10 11.37
N LYS A 478 -18.92 -6.43 11.54
CA LYS A 478 -20.23 -7.09 11.56
C LYS A 478 -21.07 -6.71 12.77
N VAL A 479 -20.43 -6.54 13.93
CA VAL A 479 -21.12 -6.12 15.16
C VAL A 479 -21.58 -4.67 15.02
N SER A 480 -20.74 -3.77 14.48
CA SER A 480 -21.12 -2.36 14.31
C SER A 480 -22.17 -2.13 13.22
N GLY A 481 -22.13 -2.90 12.12
CA GLY A 481 -23.10 -2.77 11.02
C GLY A 481 -24.46 -3.44 11.27
N GLY A 482 -24.55 -4.35 12.25
CA GLY A 482 -25.76 -5.12 12.53
C GLY A 482 -26.85 -4.39 13.32
N GLU A 483 -26.51 -3.29 14.02
CA GLU A 483 -27.46 -2.59 14.91
C GLU A 483 -28.35 -1.56 14.21
N GLU A 484 -28.06 -1.11 12.99
CA GLU A 484 -28.88 -0.10 12.30
C GLU A 484 -30.14 -0.65 11.60
N ASN A 485 -30.18 -1.93 11.22
CA ASN A 485 -31.37 -2.52 10.59
C ASN A 485 -32.45 -3.00 11.57
N GLY A 486 -32.24 -2.84 12.88
CA GLY A 486 -33.16 -3.32 13.94
C GLY A 486 -34.08 -2.27 14.56
N ARG A 487 -33.86 -0.97 14.30
CA ARG A 487 -34.78 0.07 14.79
C ARG A 487 -36.00 0.14 13.90
N GLY A 488 -36.97 -0.72 14.25
CA GLY A 488 -38.30 -0.75 13.67
C GLY A 488 -38.85 0.66 13.47
N ARG A 489 -39.29 0.92 12.23
CA ARG A 489 -40.21 2.01 11.90
C ARG A 489 -41.21 2.15 13.06
N PRO A 490 -41.36 3.33 13.67
CA PRO A 490 -42.46 3.53 14.60
C PRO A 490 -43.74 3.23 13.82
N GLU A 491 -44.48 2.23 14.29
CA GLU A 491 -45.80 1.90 13.76
C GLU A 491 -46.60 3.20 13.72
N SER A 492 -46.98 3.60 12.50
CA SER A 492 -47.89 4.72 12.31
C SER A 492 -49.16 4.40 13.11
N PRO A 493 -49.62 5.30 14.01
CA PRO A 493 -50.79 5.04 14.82
C PRO A 493 -51.98 4.82 13.87
N GLY A 494 -52.53 3.61 13.95
CA GLY A 494 -53.68 3.17 13.18
C GLY A 494 -54.81 4.19 13.26
N ARG A 495 -55.18 4.70 12.08
CA ARG A 495 -56.34 5.56 11.89
C ARG A 495 -57.60 4.71 12.05
N SER A 496 -58.05 4.53 13.30
CA SER A 496 -59.28 3.85 13.63
C SER A 496 -60.47 4.82 13.56
N GLY A 497 -61.40 4.55 12.63
CA GLY A 497 -62.83 4.82 12.79
C GLY A 497 -63.31 6.22 12.39
N LYS A 498 -64.12 6.30 11.33
CA LYS A 498 -65.58 6.13 11.44
C LYS A 498 -66.22 6.40 10.07
N ASP A 499 -66.76 5.34 9.50
CA ASP A 499 -67.87 5.41 8.55
C ASP A 499 -69.19 5.46 9.35
N ASP A 500 -70.14 6.17 8.74
CA ASP A 500 -71.59 6.02 8.75
C ASP A 500 -72.38 6.20 10.06
N ASP A 501 -73.26 7.21 10.05
CA ASP A 501 -74.70 6.99 10.25
C ASP A 501 -75.51 8.12 9.59
N GLU A 502 -76.38 7.70 8.68
CA GLU A 502 -77.49 8.44 8.08
C GLU A 502 -78.60 8.76 9.11
N ASP A 503 -79.50 9.64 8.66
CA ASP A 503 -80.92 9.78 9.01
C ASP A 503 -81.42 10.81 10.07
N ASP A 504 -82.32 11.64 9.52
CA ASP A 504 -83.55 12.25 10.06
C ASP A 504 -83.51 13.30 11.20
N ALA A 505 -83.70 14.58 10.81
CA ALA A 505 -84.90 15.40 11.13
C ALA A 505 -84.80 16.84 10.59
#